data_AF-A0A2E8IDU9-F1
#
_entry.id   AF-A0A2E8IDU9-F1
#
_cell.length_a   1.000
_cell.length_b   1.000
_cell.length_c   1.000
_cell.angle_alpha   90.00
_cell.angle_beta   90.00
_cell.angle_gamma   90.00
#
_symmetry.space_group_name_H-M   'P 1'
#
loop_
_entity.id
_entity.type
_entity.pdbx_description
1 polymer ?
#
loop_
_entity_poly.entity_id
_entity_poly.type
_entity_poly.pdbx_seq_one_letter_code
_entity_poly.pdbx_strand_id
1 'polypeptide(L)'
;MTGLISEIIEHASDSNFEVSALLRKAIVASSRLQILEMRDWMKRELDGYSENDEIPSYRELTGQPFYFNPYNGWQPIIFESTREAEIFSKRKIKQSVSELDALVKGHRHDNSLGSPFSGEA
;
A
#
# COMPACT_ATOMS: atom_id res chain seq x y z
N MET A 1 22.67 -10.60 24.50
CA MET A 1 22.77 -10.62 23.02
C MET A 1 21.41 -11.02 22.49
N THR A 2 20.56 -10.04 22.18
CA THR A 2 19.29 -10.29 21.51
C THR A 2 19.59 -10.74 20.08
N GLY A 3 18.92 -11.80 19.62
CA GLY A 3 19.08 -12.28 18.25
C GLY A 3 18.43 -11.31 17.27
N LEU A 4 18.93 -11.26 16.03
CA LEU A 4 18.37 -10.42 14.97
C LEU A 4 16.86 -10.64 14.75
N ILE A 5 16.38 -11.86 14.97
CA ILE A 5 14.95 -12.20 14.93
C ILE A 5 14.19 -11.55 16.10
N SER A 6 14.76 -11.54 17.30
CA SER A 6 14.14 -10.92 18.48
C SER A 6 13.95 -9.41 18.27
N GLU A 7 14.94 -8.72 17.70
CA GLU A 7 14.82 -7.31 17.35
C GLU A 7 13.69 -7.05 16.35
N ILE A 8 13.54 -7.91 15.33
CA ILE A 8 12.47 -7.77 14.33
C ILE A 8 11.10 -7.96 14.99
N ILE A 9 10.94 -8.93 15.89
CA ILE A 9 9.68 -9.17 16.61
C ILE A 9 9.33 -7.98 17.51
N GLU A 10 10.32 -7.45 18.23
CA GLU A 10 10.16 -6.28 19.08
C GLU A 10 9.72 -5.07 18.25
N HIS A 11 10.43 -4.77 17.17
CA HIS A 11 10.13 -3.66 16.28
C HIS A 11 8.78 -3.83 15.54
N ALA A 12 8.38 -5.06 15.22
CA ALA A 12 7.08 -5.34 14.60
C ALA A 12 5.91 -5.16 15.58
N SER A 13 6.17 -5.24 16.88
CA SER A 13 5.16 -5.04 17.93
C SER A 13 4.98 -3.55 18.28
N ASP A 14 5.91 -2.69 17.86
CA ASP A 14 5.84 -1.24 18.07
C ASP A 14 5.16 -0.55 16.88
N SER A 15 3.93 -0.07 17.11
CA SER A 15 3.15 0.66 16.10
C SER A 15 3.77 2.00 15.67
N ASN A 16 4.74 2.54 16.42
CA ASN A 16 5.47 3.76 16.03
C ASN A 16 6.70 3.47 15.17
N PHE A 17 7.08 2.21 15.01
CA PHE A 17 8.25 1.86 14.24
C PHE A 17 7.98 1.95 12.73
N GLU A 18 8.94 2.50 12.00
CA GLU A 18 8.80 2.70 10.55
C GLU A 18 8.79 1.34 9.83
N VAL A 19 7.70 1.04 9.13
CA VAL A 19 7.54 -0.22 8.38
C VAL A 19 8.67 -0.42 7.37
N SER A 20 9.15 0.65 6.71
CA SER A 20 10.27 0.57 5.78
C SER A 20 11.57 0.10 6.45
N ALA A 21 11.84 0.58 7.68
CA ALA A 21 13.01 0.18 8.46
C ALA A 21 12.89 -1.28 8.93
N LEU A 22 11.67 -1.73 9.26
CA LEU A 22 11.40 -3.11 9.67
C LEU A 22 11.68 -4.07 8.51
N LEU A 23 11.13 -3.77 7.32
CA LEU A 23 11.33 -4.56 6.11
C LEU A 23 12.82 -4.65 5.72
N ARG A 24 13.58 -3.55 5.81
CA ARG A 24 15.04 -3.56 5.55
C ARG A 24 15.78 -4.49 6.50
N LYS A 25 15.45 -4.49 7.80
CA LYS A 25 16.03 -5.42 8.78
C LYS A 25 15.64 -6.87 8.45
N ALA A 26 14.38 -7.10 8.12
CA ALA A 26 13.87 -8.42 7.80
C ALA A 26 14.47 -8.99 6.50
N ILE A 27 14.79 -8.17 5.50
CA ILE A 27 15.55 -8.59 4.29
C ILE A 27 16.92 -9.16 4.64
N VAL A 28 17.62 -8.56 5.61
CA VAL A 28 18.92 -9.07 6.08
C VAL A 28 18.72 -10.42 6.76
N ALA A 29 17.65 -10.58 7.56
CA ALA A 29 17.30 -11.84 8.20
C ALA A 29 17.01 -12.94 7.16
N SER A 30 16.12 -12.67 6.21
CA SER A 30 15.69 -13.63 5.20
C SER A 30 16.85 -14.04 4.28
N SER A 31 17.76 -13.12 3.98
CA SER A 31 18.98 -13.42 3.21
C SER A 31 19.92 -14.37 3.95
N ARG A 32 20.03 -14.24 5.29
CA ARG A 32 20.84 -15.16 6.12
C ARG A 32 20.18 -16.52 6.29
N LEU A 33 18.86 -16.56 6.35
CA LEU A 33 18.06 -17.78 6.48
C LEU A 33 17.77 -18.47 5.12
N GLN A 34 18.25 -17.88 4.02
CA GLN A 34 18.04 -18.34 2.65
C GLN A 34 16.54 -18.48 2.24
N ILE A 35 15.67 -17.65 2.82
CA ILE A 35 14.24 -17.61 2.49
C ILE A 35 14.02 -16.56 1.37
N LEU A 36 14.32 -16.97 0.13
CA LEU A 36 14.35 -16.06 -1.02
C LEU A 36 12.98 -15.45 -1.35
N GLU A 37 11.91 -16.24 -1.27
CA GLU A 37 10.54 -15.77 -1.55
C GLU A 37 10.16 -14.59 -0.66
N MET A 38 10.45 -14.70 0.65
CA MET A 38 10.17 -13.62 1.60
C MET A 38 11.04 -12.39 1.32
N ARG A 39 12.31 -12.58 0.96
CA ARG A 39 13.22 -11.49 0.58
C ARG A 39 12.68 -10.71 -0.61
N ASP A 40 12.25 -11.41 -1.65
CA ASP A 40 11.82 -10.78 -2.90
C ASP A 40 10.46 -10.09 -2.73
N TRP A 41 9.55 -10.68 -1.94
CA TRP A 41 8.32 -10.00 -1.51
C TRP A 41 8.62 -8.71 -0.74
N MET A 42 9.49 -8.73 0.27
CA MET A 42 9.85 -7.54 1.05
C MET A 42 10.48 -6.44 0.19
N LYS A 43 11.26 -6.82 -0.84
CA LYS A 43 11.83 -5.87 -1.79
C LYS A 43 10.75 -5.18 -2.61
N ARG A 44 9.78 -5.93 -3.16
CA ARG A 44 8.63 -5.35 -3.86
C ARG A 44 7.81 -4.43 -2.97
N GLU A 45 7.67 -4.79 -1.70
CA GLU A 45 6.96 -3.96 -0.72
C GLU A 45 7.69 -2.62 -0.47
N LEU A 46 9.04 -2.63 -0.46
CA LEU A 46 9.87 -1.45 -0.29
C LEU A 46 10.01 -0.59 -1.55
N ASP A 47 10.18 -1.21 -2.72
CA ASP A 47 10.47 -0.51 -3.98
C ASP A 47 9.19 -0.16 -4.76
N GLY A 48 8.06 -0.80 -4.40
CA GLY A 48 6.83 -0.77 -5.17
C GLY A 48 6.69 -1.97 -6.13
N TYR A 49 5.48 -2.17 -6.62
CA TYR A 49 5.13 -3.27 -7.51
C TYR A 49 5.13 -2.79 -8.97
N SER A 50 5.80 -3.53 -9.85
CA SER A 50 5.78 -3.29 -11.30
C SER A 50 4.50 -3.87 -11.93
N GLU A 51 4.23 -3.53 -13.19
CA GLU A 51 3.07 -4.05 -13.94
C GLU A 51 3.01 -5.58 -14.01
N ASN A 52 4.18 -6.23 -14.04
CA ASN A 52 4.30 -7.70 -14.13
C ASN A 52 4.39 -8.40 -12.76
N ASP A 53 4.42 -7.65 -11.66
CA ASP A 53 4.54 -8.27 -10.33
C ASP A 53 3.18 -8.78 -9.85
N GLU A 54 3.22 -9.90 -9.12
CA GLU A 54 2.05 -10.39 -8.41
C GLU A 54 1.76 -9.48 -7.22
N ILE A 55 0.62 -8.78 -7.28
CA ILE A 55 0.19 -7.85 -6.24
C ILE A 55 -0.61 -8.62 -5.18
N PRO A 56 -0.20 -8.58 -3.90
CA PRO A 56 -0.93 -9.23 -2.83
C PRO A 56 -2.36 -8.72 -2.68
N SER A 57 -3.28 -9.60 -2.28
CA SER A 57 -4.70 -9.25 -2.12
C SER A 57 -4.95 -8.12 -1.11
N TYR A 58 -4.11 -7.99 -0.08
CA TYR A 58 -4.21 -6.88 0.90
C TYR A 58 -3.87 -5.51 0.31
N ARG A 59 -3.24 -5.44 -0.88
CA ARG A 59 -3.01 -4.20 -1.64
C ARG A 59 -4.22 -3.84 -2.51
N GLU A 60 -5.28 -4.65 -2.55
CA GLU A 60 -6.54 -4.31 -3.20
C GLU A 60 -7.43 -3.53 -2.22
N LEU A 61 -7.63 -2.25 -2.52
CA LEU A 61 -8.51 -1.37 -1.76
C LEU A 61 -9.85 -1.22 -2.48
N THR A 62 -10.92 -1.08 -1.69
CA THR A 62 -12.24 -0.71 -2.17
C THR A 62 -12.56 0.70 -1.68
N GLY A 63 -12.80 1.62 -2.61
CA GLY A 63 -13.14 3.02 -2.31
C GLY A 63 -14.32 3.50 -3.14
N GLN A 64 -14.79 4.72 -2.87
CA GLN A 64 -15.85 5.34 -3.66
C GLN A 64 -15.24 6.23 -4.75
N PRO A 65 -15.65 6.11 -6.02
CA PRO A 65 -15.15 6.96 -7.08
C PRO A 65 -15.82 8.34 -7.05
N PHE A 66 -14.97 9.37 -7.18
CA PHE A 66 -15.38 10.77 -7.26
C PHE A 66 -14.87 11.37 -8.57
N TYR A 67 -15.61 12.35 -9.08
CA TYR A 67 -15.16 13.21 -10.17
C TYR A 67 -15.10 14.66 -9.68
N PHE A 68 -14.23 15.45 -10.30
CA PHE A 68 -14.11 16.86 -9.99
C PHE A 68 -15.01 17.69 -10.93
N ASN A 69 -16.00 18.37 -10.36
CA ASN A 69 -16.83 19.35 -11.05
C ASN A 69 -16.22 20.75 -10.83
N PRO A 70 -15.87 21.52 -11.87
CA PRO A 70 -15.30 22.86 -11.73
C PRO A 70 -16.14 23.85 -10.92
N TYR A 71 -17.46 23.65 -10.86
CA TYR A 71 -18.38 24.53 -10.14
C TYR A 71 -18.71 24.03 -8.73
N ASN A 72 -18.79 22.71 -8.53
CA ASN A 72 -19.30 22.09 -7.30
C ASN A 72 -18.25 21.29 -6.51
N GLY A 73 -17.01 21.20 -6.99
CA GLY A 73 -15.94 20.42 -6.36
C GLY A 73 -16.07 18.92 -6.58
N TRP A 74 -15.53 18.12 -5.65
CA TRP A 74 -15.57 16.66 -5.71
C TRP A 74 -16.99 16.13 -5.47
N GLN A 75 -17.51 15.36 -6.43
CA GLN A 75 -18.84 14.75 -6.35
C GLN A 75 -18.75 13.23 -6.59
N PRO A 76 -19.52 12.41 -5.87
CA PRO A 76 -19.49 10.96 -6.05
C PRO A 76 -20.11 10.58 -7.40
N ILE A 77 -19.53 9.58 -8.07
CA ILE A 77 -20.13 8.99 -9.26
C ILE A 77 -21.20 7.98 -8.83
N ILE A 78 -22.42 8.14 -9.33
CA ILE A 78 -23.52 7.20 -9.12
C ILE A 78 -23.61 6.31 -10.35
N PHE A 79 -23.47 4.99 -10.16
CA PHE A 79 -23.65 4.01 -11.23
C PHE A 79 -25.04 3.40 -11.13
N GLU A 80 -25.65 3.13 -12.29
CA GLU A 80 -26.91 2.39 -12.37
C GLU A 80 -26.70 0.89 -12.14
N SER A 81 -25.54 0.37 -12.54
CA SER A 81 -25.16 -1.04 -12.41
C SER A 81 -24.20 -1.28 -11.25
N THR A 82 -24.54 -2.24 -10.37
CA THR A 82 -23.66 -2.68 -9.28
C THR A 82 -22.32 -3.21 -9.80
N ARG A 83 -22.31 -3.84 -10.97
CA ARG A 83 -21.09 -4.40 -11.58
C ARG A 83 -20.09 -3.30 -11.95
N GLU A 84 -20.56 -2.21 -12.52
CA GLU A 84 -19.72 -1.06 -12.88
C GLU A 84 -19.17 -0.40 -11.63
N ALA A 85 -20.03 -0.19 -10.63
CA ALA A 85 -19.62 0.35 -9.34
C ALA A 85 -18.46 -0.45 -8.74
N GLU A 86 -18.54 -1.78 -8.70
CA GLU A 86 -17.47 -2.62 -8.17
C GLU A 86 -16.14 -2.49 -8.94
N ILE A 87 -16.20 -2.46 -10.28
CA ILE A 87 -15.00 -2.34 -11.13
C ILE A 87 -14.29 -1.01 -10.86
N PHE A 88 -15.04 0.09 -10.78
CA PHE A 88 -14.45 1.41 -10.54
C PHE A 88 -14.05 1.66 -9.08
N SER A 89 -14.64 0.92 -8.14
CA SER A 89 -14.36 1.03 -6.71
C SER A 89 -13.12 0.27 -6.27
N LYS A 90 -12.71 -0.78 -7.00
CA LYS A 90 -11.55 -1.61 -6.65
C LYS A 90 -10.27 -1.05 -7.28
N ARG A 91 -9.22 -0.90 -6.48
CA ARG A 91 -7.89 -0.46 -6.95
C ARG A 91 -6.78 -1.24 -6.28
N LYS A 92 -5.81 -1.66 -7.09
CA LYS A 92 -4.57 -2.27 -6.62
C LYS A 92 -3.52 -1.17 -6.39
N ILE A 93 -2.99 -1.12 -5.17
CA ILE A 93 -1.99 -0.13 -4.73
C ILE A 93 -0.58 -0.68 -4.97
N LYS A 94 0.13 -0.06 -5.90
CA LYS A 94 1.47 -0.49 -6.35
C LYS A 94 2.61 0.33 -5.74
N GLN A 95 2.31 1.44 -5.07
CA GLN A 95 3.31 2.32 -4.49
C GLN A 95 4.19 1.61 -3.45
N SER A 96 5.43 2.10 -3.31
CA SER A 96 6.31 1.70 -2.22
C SER A 96 5.70 1.99 -0.85
N VAL A 97 6.08 1.23 0.19
CA VAL A 97 5.64 1.53 1.57
C VAL A 97 6.05 2.94 2.00
N SER A 98 7.20 3.43 1.55
CA SER A 98 7.64 4.81 1.86
C SER A 98 6.74 5.87 1.24
N GLU A 99 6.24 5.67 0.02
CA GLU A 99 5.24 6.55 -0.58
C GLU A 99 3.91 6.51 0.17
N LEU A 100 3.48 5.32 0.61
CA LEU A 100 2.25 5.17 1.39
C LEU A 100 2.35 5.85 2.76
N ASP A 101 3.49 5.71 3.44
CA ASP A 101 3.75 6.38 4.71
C ASP A 101 3.81 7.91 4.53
N ALA A 102 4.43 8.38 3.45
CA ALA A 102 4.44 9.80 3.10
C ALA A 102 3.02 10.33 2.81
N LEU A 103 2.20 9.55 2.10
CA LEU A 103 0.81 9.88 1.81
C LEU A 103 0.00 10.01 3.10
N VAL A 104 0.09 9.04 4.01
CA VAL A 104 -0.61 9.07 5.31
C VAL A 104 -0.14 10.26 6.15
N LYS A 105 1.17 10.53 6.21
CA LYS A 105 1.71 11.68 6.96
C LYS A 105 1.33 13.03 6.36
N GLY A 106 1.14 13.12 5.06
CA GLY A 106 0.71 14.32 4.35
C GLY A 106 -0.76 14.67 4.59
N HIS A 107 -1.61 13.67 4.82
CA HIS A 107 -3.06 13.83 5.03
C HIS A 107 -3.43 13.73 6.51
N ARG A 108 -3.13 14.80 7.28
CA ARG A 108 -3.40 14.84 8.73
C ARG A 108 -4.81 15.27 9.13
N HIS A 109 -5.60 15.84 8.21
CA HIS A 109 -6.84 16.56 8.57
C HIS A 109 -8.12 16.04 7.92
N ASP A 110 -8.01 15.18 6.90
CA ASP A 110 -9.16 14.64 6.20
C ASP A 110 -9.16 13.12 6.40
N ASN A 111 -10.27 12.54 6.84
CA ASN A 111 -10.43 11.09 7.00
C ASN A 111 -10.53 10.36 5.63
N SER A 112 -10.08 11.00 4.56
CA SER A 112 -10.16 10.50 3.19
C SER A 112 -8.84 10.69 2.46
N LEU A 113 -8.49 9.68 1.65
CA LEU A 113 -7.34 9.71 0.76
C LEU A 113 -7.87 9.59 -0.67
N GLY A 114 -7.48 10.53 -1.52
CA GLY A 114 -7.78 10.50 -2.95
C GLY A 114 -6.67 9.77 -3.70
N SER A 115 -7.02 8.75 -4.48
CA SER A 115 -6.12 8.19 -5.49
C SER A 115 -6.56 8.70 -6.86
N PRO A 116 -5.68 9.31 -7.68
CA PRO A 116 -6.03 9.69 -9.04
C PRO A 116 -6.43 8.46 -9.83
N PHE A 117 -7.43 8.63 -10.71
CA PHE A 117 -7.85 7.57 -11.60
C PHE A 117 -6.81 7.40 -12.71
N SER A 118 -5.87 6.46 -12.56
CA SER A 118 -5.05 6.00 -13.67
C SER A 118 -5.90 5.07 -14.53
N GLY A 119 -6.46 5.60 -15.60
CA GLY A 119 -7.27 4.83 -16.54
C GLY A 119 -6.38 4.10 -17.54
N GLU A 120 -6.20 2.80 -17.35
CA GLU A 120 -6.47 1.87 -18.44
C GLU A 120 -7.62 1.00 -17.93
N ALA A 121 -8.79 1.21 -18.54
CA ALA A 121 -9.98 0.40 -18.32
C ALA A 121 -9.88 -0.87 -19.17
#